data_AF-A0A7C3B9T0-F1
#
_entry.id   AF-A0A7C3B9T0-F1
#
_cell.length_a   1.000
_cell.length_b   1.000
_cell.length_c   1.000
_cell.angle_alpha   90.00
_cell.angle_beta   90.00
_cell.angle_gamma   90.00
#
_symmetry.space_group_name_H-M   'P 1'
#
loop_
_entity.id
_entity.type
_entity.pdbx_description
1 polymer ?
#
loop_
_entity_poly.entity_id
_entity_poly.type
_entity_poly.pdbx_seq_one_letter_code
_entity_poly.pdbx_strand_id
1 'polypeptide(L)'
;MDREVQGMIIWILLALIVAWICVVGFFTWRDIRQRFPSESQPWRLVLLGITFPLRYWYFERPLRLSESERETWFQTVAQQMGLSDVRSARCPLCESEIPNAWQVDERGRLTVAPGPVECPRCDFRLDACRHCRYFQPAGAERTQMFAGELSWTHGRCTYYKTTQPVESITTREMARRMRERGYTHLQAPTPITDSYIPLEHCTAFRLEPKRLRHSGMRKPGRRQLYALRLLAHLSATQSEAEAVEPELSDEEQWLL
;
A
#
# COMPACT_ATOMS: atom_id res chain seq x y z
N MET A 1 -4.99 -17.99 -41.04
CA MET A 1 -5.65 -18.69 -39.92
C MET A 1 -7.07 -18.96 -40.37
N ASP A 2 -7.40 -20.23 -40.62
CA ASP A 2 -8.63 -20.61 -41.31
C ASP A 2 -9.87 -20.32 -40.46
N ARG A 3 -11.00 -20.01 -41.13
CA ARG A 3 -12.28 -19.71 -40.45
C ARG A 3 -12.72 -20.84 -39.53
N GLU A 4 -12.38 -22.09 -39.84
CA GLU A 4 -12.66 -23.26 -39.01
C GLU A 4 -11.91 -23.21 -37.67
N VAL A 5 -10.64 -22.82 -37.69
CA VAL A 5 -9.81 -22.68 -36.48
C VAL A 5 -10.35 -21.54 -35.60
N GLN A 6 -10.79 -20.43 -36.20
CA GLN A 6 -11.43 -19.34 -35.46
C GLN A 6 -12.74 -19.78 -34.80
N GLY A 7 -13.59 -20.53 -35.51
CA GLY A 7 -14.84 -21.06 -34.98
C GLY A 7 -14.61 -21.99 -33.79
N MET A 8 -13.65 -22.91 -33.89
CA MET A 8 -13.28 -23.82 -32.81
C MET A 8 -12.77 -23.08 -31.56
N ILE A 9 -11.91 -22.09 -31.73
CA ILE A 9 -11.38 -21.27 -30.62
C ILE A 9 -12.53 -20.55 -29.89
N ILE A 10 -13.50 -19.98 -30.62
CA ILE A 10 -14.65 -19.29 -30.02
C ILE A 10 -15.49 -20.24 -29.16
N TRP A 11 -15.79 -21.45 -29.65
CA TRP A 11 -16.56 -22.43 -28.90
C TRP A 11 -15.83 -22.90 -27.63
N ILE A 12 -14.51 -23.11 -27.70
CA ILE A 12 -13.70 -23.46 -26.53
C ILE A 12 -13.75 -22.35 -25.49
N LEU A 13 -13.57 -21.09 -25.90
CA LEU A 13 -13.64 -19.96 -24.97
C LEU A 13 -15.04 -19.82 -24.33
N LEU A 14 -16.11 -20.01 -25.11
CA LEU A 14 -17.49 -20.03 -24.60
C LEU A 14 -17.69 -21.15 -23.57
N ALA A 15 -17.24 -22.37 -23.87
CA ALA A 15 -17.34 -23.50 -22.97
C ALA A 15 -16.58 -23.24 -21.66
N LEU A 16 -15.39 -22.65 -21.72
CA LEU A 16 -14.61 -22.28 -20.54
C LEU A 16 -15.29 -21.20 -19.70
N ILE A 17 -15.92 -20.20 -20.32
CA ILE A 17 -16.67 -19.16 -19.61
C ILE A 17 -17.90 -19.76 -18.92
N VAL A 18 -18.66 -20.61 -19.60
CA VAL A 18 -19.84 -21.28 -19.01
C VAL A 18 -19.41 -22.17 -17.84
N ALA A 19 -18.36 -22.98 -18.02
CA ALA A 19 -17.81 -23.82 -16.95
C ALA A 19 -17.37 -22.99 -15.74
N TRP A 20 -16.68 -21.87 -15.96
CA TRP A 20 -16.28 -20.94 -14.90
C TRP A 20 -17.50 -20.38 -14.14
N ILE A 21 -18.50 -19.87 -14.86
CA ILE A 21 -19.73 -19.33 -14.27
C ILE A 21 -20.44 -20.39 -13.41
N CYS A 22 -20.58 -21.61 -13.93
CA CYS A 22 -21.22 -22.69 -13.20
C CYS A 22 -20.45 -23.07 -11.93
N VAL A 23 -19.13 -23.26 -12.03
CA VAL A 23 -18.29 -23.67 -10.88
C VAL A 23 -18.24 -22.59 -9.82
N VAL A 24 -17.84 -21.37 -10.19
CA VAL A 24 -17.70 -20.26 -9.23
C VAL A 24 -19.05 -19.83 -8.69
N GLY A 25 -20.06 -19.73 -9.55
CA GLY A 25 -21.43 -19.40 -9.15
C GLY A 25 -22.01 -20.40 -8.15
N PHE A 26 -21.79 -21.70 -8.37
CA PHE A 26 -22.22 -22.74 -7.43
C PHE A 26 -21.54 -22.62 -6.06
N PHE A 27 -20.21 -22.48 -6.04
CA PHE A 27 -19.46 -22.34 -4.77
C PHE A 27 -19.85 -21.07 -4.02
N THR A 28 -19.99 -19.94 -4.71
CA THR A 28 -20.43 -18.69 -4.11
C THR A 28 -21.87 -18.79 -3.59
N TRP A 29 -22.79 -19.34 -4.38
CA TRP A 29 -24.18 -19.55 -3.95
C TRP A 29 -24.26 -20.43 -2.70
N ARG A 30 -23.52 -21.54 -2.68
CA ARG A 30 -23.47 -22.44 -1.52
C ARG A 30 -22.93 -21.74 -0.28
N ASP A 31 -21.83 -20.99 -0.39
CA ASP A 31 -21.25 -20.22 0.73
C ASP A 31 -22.25 -19.19 1.28
N ILE A 32 -22.93 -18.45 0.39
CA ILE A 32 -23.96 -17.47 0.79
C ILE A 32 -25.12 -18.14 1.51
N ARG A 33 -25.67 -19.23 0.97
CA ARG A 33 -26.83 -19.91 1.57
C ARG A 33 -26.49 -20.54 2.92
N GLN A 34 -25.25 -20.99 3.10
CA GLN A 34 -24.80 -21.59 4.35
C GLN A 34 -24.47 -20.55 5.43
N ARG A 35 -23.89 -19.41 5.05
CA ARG A 35 -23.38 -18.43 6.03
C ARG A 35 -24.28 -17.21 6.22
N PHE A 36 -25.05 -16.84 5.20
CA PHE A 36 -25.85 -15.61 5.18
C PHE A 36 -27.29 -15.91 4.75
N PRO A 37 -28.05 -16.74 5.50
CA PRO A 37 -29.41 -17.14 5.12
C PRO A 37 -30.39 -15.96 5.08
N SER A 38 -30.11 -14.88 5.81
CA SER A 38 -30.93 -13.66 5.90
C SER A 38 -30.60 -12.60 4.83
N GLU A 39 -29.63 -12.85 3.95
CA GLU A 39 -29.24 -11.89 2.92
C GLU A 39 -30.39 -11.67 1.92
N SER A 40 -30.86 -10.43 1.80
CA SER A 40 -32.03 -10.08 0.96
C SER A 40 -31.74 -10.16 -0.54
N GLN A 41 -30.46 -10.08 -0.94
CA GLN A 41 -30.04 -10.01 -2.35
C GLN A 41 -28.85 -10.95 -2.65
N PRO A 42 -29.02 -12.28 -2.45
CA PRO A 42 -27.93 -13.24 -2.61
C PRO A 42 -27.39 -13.29 -4.04
N TRP A 43 -28.23 -13.00 -5.04
CA TRP A 43 -27.82 -12.97 -6.45
C TRP A 43 -26.75 -11.89 -6.73
N ARG A 44 -26.78 -10.76 -6.02
CA ARG A 44 -25.76 -9.70 -6.18
C ARG A 44 -24.39 -10.20 -5.76
N LEU A 45 -24.35 -10.93 -4.64
CA LEU A 45 -23.12 -11.55 -4.15
C LEU A 45 -22.64 -12.69 -5.04
N VAL A 46 -23.55 -13.49 -5.61
CA VAL A 46 -23.19 -14.50 -6.62
C VAL A 46 -22.56 -13.86 -7.85
N LEU A 47 -23.19 -12.84 -8.43
CA LEU A 47 -22.63 -12.12 -9.57
C LEU A 47 -21.26 -11.54 -9.22
N LEU A 48 -21.11 -10.93 -8.04
CA LEU A 48 -19.85 -10.39 -7.56
C LEU A 48 -18.77 -11.47 -7.40
N GLY A 49 -19.13 -12.66 -6.92
CA GLY A 49 -18.24 -13.81 -6.84
C GLY A 49 -17.79 -14.34 -8.20
N ILE A 50 -18.69 -14.35 -9.18
CA ILE A 50 -18.38 -14.78 -10.56
C ILE A 50 -17.45 -13.78 -11.26
N THR A 51 -17.77 -12.48 -11.17
CA THR A 51 -17.03 -11.42 -11.90
C THR A 51 -15.74 -11.00 -11.18
N PHE A 52 -15.77 -10.95 -9.85
CA PHE A 52 -14.66 -10.49 -9.02
C PHE A 52 -14.41 -11.44 -7.83
N PRO A 53 -14.01 -12.70 -8.09
CA PRO A 53 -13.90 -13.73 -7.06
C PRO A 53 -12.99 -13.31 -5.90
N LEU A 54 -11.85 -12.67 -6.19
CA LEU A 54 -10.92 -12.24 -5.14
C LEU A 54 -11.54 -11.18 -4.22
N ARG A 55 -12.33 -10.25 -4.77
CA ARG A 55 -13.03 -9.24 -3.96
C ARG A 55 -14.13 -9.90 -3.13
N TYR A 56 -14.87 -10.85 -3.70
CA TYR A 56 -15.87 -11.60 -2.94
C TYR A 56 -15.22 -12.34 -1.75
N TRP A 57 -14.23 -13.20 -2.02
CA TRP A 57 -13.64 -14.08 -1.01
C TRP A 57 -12.78 -13.37 0.04
N TYR A 58 -12.12 -12.26 -0.31
CA TYR A 58 -11.17 -11.57 0.58
C TYR A 58 -11.63 -10.21 1.09
N PHE A 59 -12.82 -9.74 0.71
CA PHE A 59 -13.35 -8.46 1.20
C PHE A 59 -14.84 -8.59 1.57
N GLU A 60 -15.71 -8.88 0.62
CA GLU A 60 -17.17 -8.82 0.81
C GLU A 60 -17.73 -9.90 1.73
N ARG A 61 -17.20 -11.12 1.62
CA ARG A 61 -17.56 -12.22 2.50
C ARG A 61 -17.09 -11.98 3.94
N PRO A 62 -15.80 -11.66 4.20
CA PRO A 62 -15.32 -11.30 5.53
C PRO A 62 -16.04 -10.13 6.21
N LEU A 63 -16.50 -9.13 5.43
CA LEU A 63 -17.29 -8.01 5.95
C LEU A 63 -18.57 -8.45 6.68
N ARG A 64 -19.16 -9.57 6.24
CA ARG A 64 -20.41 -10.11 6.77
C ARG A 64 -20.22 -11.16 7.87
N LEU A 65 -18.98 -11.61 8.08
CA LEU A 65 -18.67 -12.52 9.17
C LEU A 65 -18.84 -11.81 10.52
N SER A 66 -19.16 -12.59 11.55
CA SER A 66 -19.04 -12.14 12.94
C SER A 66 -17.59 -11.76 13.26
N GLU A 67 -17.38 -10.94 14.30
CA GLU A 67 -16.05 -10.46 14.69
C GLU A 67 -15.08 -11.61 14.98
N SER A 68 -15.52 -12.62 15.73
CA SER A 68 -14.71 -13.80 16.07
C SER A 68 -14.33 -14.66 14.85
N GLU A 69 -15.27 -14.86 13.92
CA GLU A 69 -14.98 -15.55 12.65
C GLU A 69 -14.04 -14.75 11.76
N ARG A 70 -14.15 -13.42 11.79
CA ARG A 70 -13.31 -12.52 11.01
C ARG A 70 -11.88 -12.51 11.52
N GLU A 71 -11.67 -12.53 12.83
CA GLU A 71 -10.35 -12.66 13.44
C GLU A 71 -9.70 -13.99 13.05
N THR A 72 -10.44 -15.10 13.16
CA THR A 72 -9.99 -16.42 12.69
C THR A 72 -9.64 -16.40 11.20
N TRP A 73 -10.42 -15.67 10.39
CA TRP A 73 -10.16 -15.50 8.97
C TRP A 73 -8.86 -14.73 8.70
N PHE A 74 -8.60 -13.63 9.40
CA PHE A 74 -7.34 -12.89 9.29
C PHE A 74 -6.13 -13.75 9.63
N GLN A 75 -6.20 -14.50 10.73
CA GLN A 75 -5.14 -15.43 11.15
C GLN A 75 -4.90 -16.51 10.09
N THR A 76 -5.96 -17.11 9.55
CA THR A 76 -5.86 -18.11 8.49
C THR A 76 -5.21 -17.53 7.22
N VAL A 77 -5.59 -16.31 6.83
CA VAL A 77 -5.02 -15.63 5.66
C VAL A 77 -3.54 -15.32 5.89
N ALA A 78 -3.17 -14.82 7.07
CA ALA A 78 -1.77 -14.57 7.43
C ALA A 78 -0.94 -15.86 7.39
N GLN A 79 -1.44 -16.95 7.99
CA GLN A 79 -0.77 -18.24 8.02
C GLN A 79 -0.54 -18.82 6.61
N GLN A 80 -1.52 -18.70 5.70
CA GLN A 80 -1.37 -19.11 4.30
C GLN A 80 -0.26 -18.34 3.56
N MET A 81 0.10 -17.16 4.04
CA MET A 81 1.20 -16.34 3.52
C MET A 81 2.50 -16.54 4.30
N GLY A 82 2.50 -17.40 5.32
CA GLY A 82 3.61 -17.58 6.23
C GLY A 82 3.91 -16.32 7.03
N LEU A 83 2.89 -15.60 7.49
CA LEU A 83 2.98 -14.41 8.32
C LEU A 83 2.19 -14.63 9.62
N SER A 84 2.57 -13.93 10.69
CA SER A 84 1.80 -13.87 11.93
C SER A 84 0.58 -12.95 11.82
N ASP A 85 0.67 -11.86 11.05
CA ASP A 85 -0.40 -10.89 10.81
C ASP A 85 -0.45 -10.50 9.33
N VAL A 86 -1.64 -10.15 8.82
CA VAL A 86 -1.82 -9.69 7.42
C VAL A 86 -1.16 -8.34 7.13
N ARG A 87 -0.85 -7.55 8.17
CA ARG A 87 -0.08 -6.29 8.10
C ARG A 87 1.41 -6.53 8.02
N SER A 88 1.89 -7.72 8.38
CA SER A 88 3.31 -8.00 8.40
C SER A 88 3.92 -8.17 7.00
N ALA A 89 5.25 -8.10 6.95
CA ALA A 89 6.02 -8.38 5.75
C ALA A 89 7.26 -9.20 6.06
N ARG A 90 7.85 -9.82 5.02
CA ARG A 90 9.15 -10.49 5.14
C ARG A 90 10.27 -9.53 4.79
N CYS A 91 11.25 -9.40 5.68
CA CYS A 91 12.47 -8.63 5.42
C CYS A 91 13.22 -9.22 4.22
N PRO A 92 13.64 -8.40 3.24
CA PRO A 92 14.36 -8.91 2.08
C PRO A 92 15.81 -9.32 2.37
N LEU A 93 16.37 -8.96 3.54
CA LEU A 93 17.76 -9.24 3.89
C LEU A 93 17.91 -10.50 4.75
N CYS A 94 17.08 -10.64 5.79
CA CYS A 94 17.20 -11.74 6.76
C CYS A 94 15.93 -12.57 6.91
N GLU A 95 14.92 -12.33 6.05
CA GLU A 95 13.65 -13.08 5.97
C GLU A 95 12.79 -13.10 7.24
N SER A 96 13.19 -12.41 8.32
CA SER A 96 12.36 -12.24 9.49
C SER A 96 11.15 -11.38 9.20
N GLU A 97 10.13 -11.55 10.03
CA GLU A 97 8.90 -10.81 9.92
C GLU A 97 9.07 -9.38 10.45
N ILE A 98 8.65 -8.40 9.65
CA ILE A 98 8.50 -7.00 10.01
C ILE A 98 7.04 -6.83 10.43
N PRO A 99 6.74 -6.68 11.73
CA PRO A 99 5.37 -6.51 12.20
C PRO A 99 4.81 -5.17 11.72
N ASN A 100 3.50 -5.10 11.50
CA ASN A 100 2.80 -3.87 11.11
C ASN A 100 3.46 -3.15 9.92
N ALA A 101 3.98 -3.87 8.93
CA ALA A 101 4.71 -3.27 7.82
C ALA A 101 3.80 -2.51 6.83
N TRP A 102 2.59 -3.01 6.63
CA TRP A 102 1.67 -2.55 5.61
C TRP A 102 0.39 -1.96 6.19
N GLN A 103 -0.07 -0.89 5.55
CA GLN A 103 -1.38 -0.29 5.77
C GLN A 103 -1.94 0.16 4.41
N VAL A 104 -3.22 0.50 4.37
CA VAL A 104 -3.79 1.23 3.24
C VAL A 104 -4.24 2.61 3.68
N ASP A 105 -4.08 3.60 2.81
CA ASP A 105 -4.61 4.94 3.03
C ASP A 105 -6.15 4.99 2.84
N GLU A 106 -6.76 6.14 3.13
CA GLU A 106 -8.19 6.41 2.92
C GLU A 106 -8.66 6.15 1.48
N ARG A 107 -7.75 6.19 0.50
CA ARG A 107 -8.01 5.93 -0.91
C ARG A 107 -7.82 4.46 -1.29
N GLY A 108 -7.57 3.58 -0.31
CA GLY A 108 -7.32 2.16 -0.50
C GLY A 108 -6.01 1.84 -1.21
N ARG A 109 -5.05 2.77 -1.19
CA ARG A 109 -3.70 2.60 -1.75
C ARG A 109 -2.77 2.09 -0.68
N LEU A 110 -1.86 1.20 -1.09
CA LEU A 110 -0.86 0.64 -0.19
C LEU A 110 0.11 1.74 0.31
N THR A 111 0.29 1.77 1.62
CA THR A 111 1.30 2.58 2.33
C THR A 111 2.00 1.71 3.39
N VAL A 112 2.99 2.30 4.04
CA VAL A 112 3.65 1.76 5.23
C VAL A 112 2.88 2.25 6.47
N ALA A 113 2.85 1.47 7.55
CA ALA A 113 2.23 1.89 8.81
C ALA A 113 2.93 3.13 9.41
N PRO A 114 2.24 3.89 10.28
CA PRO A 114 2.86 4.98 11.01
C PRO A 114 3.94 4.49 11.97
N GLY A 115 4.98 5.29 12.16
CA GLY A 115 6.11 4.98 13.04
C GLY A 115 7.28 4.31 12.33
N PRO A 116 8.32 3.91 13.09
CA PRO A 116 9.45 3.20 12.53
C PRO A 116 8.98 1.82 12.06
N VAL A 117 9.16 1.55 10.77
CA VAL A 117 8.88 0.22 10.20
C VAL A 117 10.20 -0.46 9.88
N GLU A 118 10.79 -1.01 10.95
CA GLU A 118 12.11 -1.62 10.96
C GLU A 118 12.04 -3.12 11.20
N CYS A 119 13.03 -3.83 10.65
CA CYS A 119 13.17 -5.25 10.87
C CYS A 119 13.71 -5.52 12.28
N PRO A 120 13.10 -6.43 13.06
CA PRO A 120 13.54 -6.71 14.43
C PRO A 120 14.87 -7.48 14.52
N ARG A 121 15.42 -7.96 13.39
CA ARG A 121 16.67 -8.74 13.35
C ARG A 121 17.83 -8.05 12.64
N CYS A 122 17.59 -7.03 11.83
CA CYS A 122 18.62 -6.33 11.08
C CYS A 122 18.20 -4.88 10.83
N ASP A 123 19.13 -4.03 10.39
CA ASP A 123 18.88 -2.59 10.22
C ASP A 123 18.05 -2.23 8.96
N PHE A 124 17.25 -3.17 8.44
CA PHE A 124 16.38 -2.89 7.29
C PHE A 124 15.19 -2.05 7.71
N ARG A 125 15.03 -0.89 7.08
CA ARG A 125 13.89 0.01 7.26
C ARG A 125 13.04 0.13 6.01
N LEU A 126 11.72 -0.03 6.17
CA LEU A 126 10.74 0.11 5.10
C LEU A 126 10.27 1.57 4.94
N ASP A 127 10.28 2.35 6.02
CA ASP A 127 9.99 3.78 6.07
C ASP A 127 11.19 4.67 5.64
N ALA A 128 12.26 4.06 5.14
CA ALA A 128 13.46 4.74 4.66
C ALA A 128 13.21 5.69 3.47
N CYS A 129 13.95 6.81 3.41
CA CYS A 129 13.81 7.82 2.35
C CYS A 129 13.84 7.23 0.94
N ARG A 130 14.69 6.24 0.66
CA ARG A 130 14.77 5.58 -0.65
C ARG A 130 13.45 4.98 -1.15
N HIS A 131 12.53 4.61 -0.26
CA HIS A 131 11.21 4.09 -0.62
C HIS A 131 10.15 5.18 -0.76
N CYS A 132 10.45 6.42 -0.33
CA CYS A 132 9.54 7.56 -0.41
C CYS A 132 9.45 8.11 -1.83
N ARG A 133 8.26 8.55 -2.24
CA ARG A 133 7.98 9.22 -3.52
C ARG A 133 8.78 10.50 -3.72
N TYR A 134 9.06 11.22 -2.63
CA TYR A 134 9.73 12.51 -2.66
C TYR A 134 11.26 12.43 -2.69
N PHE A 135 11.84 11.24 -2.50
CA PHE A 135 13.29 11.07 -2.61
C PHE A 135 13.71 11.17 -4.08
N GLN A 136 14.77 11.90 -4.36
CA GLN A 136 15.39 11.97 -5.66
C GLN A 136 16.81 11.41 -5.51
N PRO A 137 17.11 10.21 -6.07
CA PRO A 137 18.43 9.62 -5.95
C PRO A 137 19.47 10.51 -6.65
N ALA A 138 20.70 10.52 -6.13
CA ALA A 138 21.78 11.24 -6.77
C ALA A 138 22.02 10.69 -8.20
N GLY A 139 22.31 11.61 -9.13
CA GLY A 139 22.42 11.30 -10.56
C GLY A 139 21.12 11.43 -11.35
N ALA A 140 19.96 11.57 -10.69
CA ALA A 140 18.67 11.73 -11.39
C ALA A 140 18.46 13.12 -12.05
N GLU A 141 19.30 14.12 -11.74
CA GLU A 141 19.14 15.52 -12.17
C GLU A 141 19.64 15.81 -13.59
N ARG A 142 20.22 14.82 -14.30
CA ARG A 142 20.74 15.05 -15.66
C ARG A 142 19.96 14.24 -16.69
N THR A 143 19.57 14.95 -17.74
CA THR A 143 18.97 14.56 -19.02
C THR A 143 19.78 13.51 -19.82
N GLN A 144 20.64 12.73 -19.18
CA GLN A 144 21.27 11.56 -19.78
C GLN A 144 20.32 10.39 -19.62
N MET A 145 19.40 10.31 -20.58
CA MET A 145 18.42 9.24 -20.76
C MET A 145 19.07 7.85 -20.93
N PHE A 146 20.41 7.77 -20.94
CA PHE A 146 21.19 6.55 -21.12
C PHE A 146 22.49 6.62 -20.29
N ALA A 147 22.69 5.67 -19.37
CA ALA A 147 23.97 5.25 -18.76
C ALA A 147 24.54 5.96 -17.50
N GLY A 148 23.78 6.78 -16.77
CA GLY A 148 24.19 7.18 -15.41
C GLY A 148 23.79 6.14 -14.35
N GLU A 149 24.74 5.64 -13.56
CA GLU A 149 24.44 4.80 -12.39
C GLU A 149 23.74 5.65 -11.32
N LEU A 150 22.48 5.33 -11.03
CA LEU A 150 21.72 6.00 -9.98
C LEU A 150 22.23 5.55 -8.62
N SER A 151 22.76 6.49 -7.83
CA SER A 151 23.11 6.17 -6.46
C SER A 151 21.87 6.23 -5.59
N TRP A 152 21.47 5.06 -5.08
CA TRP A 152 20.34 4.95 -4.16
C TRP A 152 20.71 5.27 -2.72
N THR A 153 22.00 5.42 -2.39
CA THR A 153 22.47 5.61 -1.00
C THR A 153 22.29 7.05 -0.50
N HIS A 154 22.29 8.03 -1.41
CA HIS A 154 22.16 9.44 -1.10
C HIS A 154 21.35 10.16 -2.18
N GLY A 155 20.90 11.37 -1.89
CA GLY A 155 20.06 12.12 -2.81
C GLY A 155 19.48 13.37 -2.18
N ARG A 156 18.26 13.72 -2.56
CA ARG A 156 17.55 14.90 -2.05
C ARG A 156 16.09 14.59 -1.78
N CYS A 157 15.49 15.25 -0.78
CA CYS A 157 14.05 15.24 -0.57
C CYS A 157 13.43 16.43 -1.29
N THR A 158 12.58 16.16 -2.27
CA THR A 158 11.88 17.20 -3.05
C THR A 158 10.73 17.87 -2.29
N TYR A 159 10.26 17.26 -1.19
CA TYR A 159 9.17 17.81 -0.38
C TYR A 159 9.67 18.92 0.57
N TYR A 160 10.73 18.64 1.34
CA TYR A 160 11.33 19.61 2.24
C TYR A 160 12.36 20.45 1.52
N LYS A 161 12.32 21.77 1.73
CA LYS A 161 13.31 22.71 1.21
C LYS A 161 14.12 23.29 2.34
N THR A 162 15.43 23.40 2.14
CA THR A 162 16.35 24.04 3.07
C THR A 162 17.14 25.12 2.35
N THR A 163 17.48 26.18 3.10
CA THR A 163 18.40 27.22 2.66
C THR A 163 19.80 26.60 2.54
N GLN A 164 20.33 26.57 1.33
CA GLN A 164 21.61 25.94 1.02
C GLN A 164 22.50 26.92 0.26
N PRO A 165 23.83 26.81 0.40
CA PRO A 165 24.76 27.70 -0.29
C PRO A 165 24.73 27.43 -1.80
N VAL A 166 24.84 28.46 -2.64
CA VAL A 166 24.61 28.39 -4.10
C VAL A 166 25.50 27.36 -4.82
N GLU A 167 26.68 27.08 -4.28
CA GLU A 167 27.68 26.14 -4.81
C GLU A 167 27.27 24.69 -4.60
N SER A 168 26.46 24.41 -3.58
CA SER A 168 25.96 23.05 -3.31
C SER A 168 24.80 22.66 -4.23
N ILE A 169 24.16 23.66 -4.84
CA ILE A 169 22.95 23.49 -5.66
C ILE A 169 23.29 23.56 -7.15
N THR A 170 24.17 24.48 -7.53
CA THR A 170 24.42 24.86 -8.92
C THR A 170 25.83 24.52 -9.39
N THR A 171 26.05 24.55 -10.71
CA THR A 171 27.40 24.39 -11.26
C THR A 171 28.30 25.54 -10.80
N ARG A 172 29.61 25.28 -10.69
CA ARG A 172 30.59 26.28 -10.23
C ARG A 172 30.49 27.64 -10.95
N GLU A 173 30.23 27.61 -12.26
CA GLU A 173 30.07 28.81 -13.08
C GLU A 173 28.77 29.57 -12.77
N MET A 174 27.65 28.85 -12.59
CA MET A 174 26.38 29.44 -12.22
C MET A 174 26.44 30.00 -10.80
N ALA A 175 27.05 29.27 -9.87
CA ALA A 175 27.28 29.73 -8.50
C ALA A 175 28.07 31.04 -8.49
N ARG A 176 29.13 31.16 -9.32
CA ARG A 176 29.90 32.41 -9.48
C ARG A 176 29.00 33.56 -9.93
N ARG A 177 28.23 33.36 -11.00
CA ARG A 177 27.28 34.37 -11.52
C ARG A 177 26.22 34.77 -10.50
N MET A 178 25.75 33.83 -9.69
CA MET A 178 24.78 34.09 -8.62
C MET A 178 25.38 34.93 -7.50
N ARG A 179 26.62 34.62 -7.07
CA ARG A 179 27.34 35.44 -6.08
C ARG A 179 27.61 36.85 -6.57
N GLU A 180 28.02 37.01 -7.84
CA GLU A 180 28.22 38.34 -8.47
C GLU A 180 26.95 39.20 -8.42
N ARG A 181 25.77 38.56 -8.39
CA ARG A 181 24.45 39.20 -8.23
C ARG A 181 24.00 39.34 -6.77
N GLY A 182 24.85 38.99 -5.80
CA GLY A 182 24.55 39.09 -4.36
C GLY A 182 23.83 37.90 -3.75
N TYR A 183 23.60 36.81 -4.49
CA TYR A 183 22.99 35.60 -3.94
C TYR A 183 24.04 34.69 -3.30
N THR A 184 23.94 34.49 -1.99
CA THR A 184 24.81 33.56 -1.24
C THR A 184 24.13 32.22 -0.96
N HIS A 185 22.80 32.23 -0.78
CA HIS A 185 22.01 31.04 -0.47
C HIS A 185 20.74 31.00 -1.31
N LEU A 186 20.24 29.78 -1.56
CA LEU A 186 18.96 29.54 -2.23
C LEU A 186 18.17 28.45 -1.50
N GLN A 187 16.85 28.50 -1.65
CA GLN A 187 15.96 27.43 -1.22
C GLN A 187 16.02 26.26 -2.20
N ALA A 188 16.47 25.10 -1.75
CA ALA A 188 16.62 23.90 -2.57
C ALA A 188 16.13 22.64 -1.84
N PRO A 189 15.83 21.54 -2.56
CA PRO A 189 15.51 20.25 -1.97
C PRO A 189 16.52 19.83 -0.90
N THR A 190 16.02 19.35 0.24
CA THR A 190 16.86 19.02 1.40
C THR A 190 17.79 17.86 1.05
N PRO A 191 19.11 17.95 1.27
CA PRO A 191 20.02 16.85 0.99
C PRO A 191 19.74 15.67 1.93
N ILE A 192 19.82 14.46 1.38
CA ILE A 192 19.77 13.20 2.12
C ILE A 192 21.13 12.53 1.95
N THR A 193 21.90 12.51 3.03
CA THR A 193 23.24 11.88 3.08
C THR A 193 23.13 10.36 3.13
N ASP A 194 22.14 9.83 3.85
CA ASP A 194 21.84 8.41 3.96
C ASP A 194 20.34 8.18 3.70
N SER A 195 20.04 7.49 2.61
CA SER A 195 18.67 7.19 2.18
C SER A 195 18.04 6.00 2.91
N TYR A 196 18.83 5.26 3.70
CA TYR A 196 18.40 4.08 4.46
C TYR A 196 17.66 4.47 5.74
N ILE A 197 17.72 5.75 6.11
CA ILE A 197 17.06 6.33 7.29
C ILE A 197 16.08 7.42 6.82
N PRO A 198 14.89 7.56 7.43
CA PRO A 198 14.04 8.72 7.18
C PRO A 198 14.71 10.01 7.69
N LEU A 199 14.33 11.16 7.13
CA LEU A 199 14.69 12.45 7.73
C LEU A 199 14.06 12.56 9.13
N GLU A 200 14.79 13.11 10.10
CA GLU A 200 14.41 13.14 11.53
C GLU A 200 13.02 13.74 11.80
N HIS A 201 12.56 14.65 10.94
CA HIS A 201 11.27 15.34 11.07
C HIS A 201 10.31 15.02 9.93
N CYS A 202 10.48 13.86 9.26
CA CYS A 202 9.68 13.52 8.10
C CYS A 202 8.25 13.06 8.47
N THR A 203 7.26 13.93 8.31
CA THR A 203 5.83 13.56 8.37
C THR A 203 5.23 13.28 6.98
N ALA A 204 5.91 13.71 5.92
CA ALA A 204 5.46 13.60 4.54
C ALA A 204 5.87 12.28 3.84
N PHE A 205 6.21 11.22 4.58
CA PHE A 205 6.54 9.94 3.96
C PHE A 205 5.37 9.43 3.12
N ARG A 206 5.64 9.10 1.85
CA ARG A 206 4.67 8.51 0.93
C ARG A 206 5.36 7.38 0.19
N LEU A 207 4.94 6.14 0.46
CA LEU A 207 5.51 4.97 -0.20
C LEU A 207 5.38 5.10 -1.73
N GLU A 208 6.47 4.90 -2.46
CA GLU A 208 6.47 4.77 -3.91
C GLU A 208 6.68 3.29 -4.27
N PRO A 209 5.62 2.56 -4.66
CA PRO A 209 5.71 1.12 -4.83
C PRO A 209 6.73 0.68 -5.88
N LYS A 210 7.07 1.54 -6.86
CA LYS A 210 8.10 1.21 -7.86
C LYS A 210 9.48 1.03 -7.21
N ARG A 211 9.75 1.71 -6.11
CA ARG A 211 11.08 1.73 -5.46
C ARG A 211 11.35 0.53 -4.57
N LEU A 212 10.30 -0.15 -4.10
CA LEU A 212 10.43 -1.38 -3.31
C LEU A 212 11.30 -2.44 -4.02
N ARG A 213 11.24 -2.51 -5.36
CA ARG A 213 12.05 -3.44 -6.16
C ARG A 213 13.56 -3.27 -5.95
N HIS A 214 14.04 -2.04 -5.72
CA HIS A 214 15.47 -1.79 -5.50
C HIS A 214 15.97 -2.31 -4.15
N SER A 215 15.07 -2.48 -3.19
CA SER A 215 15.39 -3.00 -1.85
C SER A 215 15.18 -4.51 -1.72
N GLY A 216 14.71 -5.18 -2.78
CA GLY A 216 14.25 -6.58 -2.72
C GLY A 216 12.90 -6.77 -2.02
N MET A 217 12.31 -5.70 -1.45
CA MET A 217 11.06 -5.78 -0.73
C MET A 217 9.90 -6.20 -1.63
N ARG A 218 9.19 -7.26 -1.24
CA ARG A 218 8.03 -7.76 -1.97
C ARG A 218 6.78 -6.95 -1.61
N LYS A 219 6.03 -6.54 -2.62
CA LYS A 219 4.71 -5.93 -2.40
C LYS A 219 3.72 -6.98 -1.88
N PRO A 220 2.74 -6.57 -1.06
CA PRO A 220 1.60 -7.40 -0.73
C PRO A 220 0.93 -7.97 -1.98
N GLY A 221 0.62 -9.27 -1.93
CA GLY A 221 -0.20 -9.91 -2.94
C GLY A 221 -1.63 -9.36 -2.93
N ARG A 222 -2.42 -9.70 -3.96
CA ARG A 222 -3.83 -9.26 -4.04
C ARG A 222 -4.66 -9.67 -2.81
N ARG A 223 -4.43 -10.88 -2.29
CA ARG A 223 -5.12 -11.43 -1.11
C ARG A 223 -4.86 -10.58 0.12
N GLN A 224 -3.57 -10.33 0.42
CA GLN A 224 -3.15 -9.46 1.51
C GLN A 224 -3.70 -8.04 1.35
N LEU A 225 -3.67 -7.47 0.14
CA LEU A 225 -4.20 -6.12 -0.10
C LEU A 225 -5.70 -6.01 0.18
N TYR A 226 -6.51 -7.02 -0.15
CA TYR A 226 -7.93 -7.04 0.20
C TYR A 226 -8.15 -7.18 1.71
N ALA A 227 -7.36 -8.01 2.39
CA ALA A 227 -7.40 -8.10 3.85
C ALA A 227 -7.03 -6.77 4.52
N LEU A 228 -6.00 -6.06 4.01
CA LEU A 228 -5.62 -4.73 4.51
C LEU A 228 -6.73 -3.69 4.28
N ARG A 229 -7.40 -3.73 3.12
CA ARG A 229 -8.55 -2.86 2.84
C ARG A 229 -9.73 -3.15 3.76
N LEU A 230 -9.97 -4.43 4.05
CA LEU A 230 -10.97 -4.82 5.02
C LEU A 230 -10.67 -4.23 6.39
N LEU A 231 -9.44 -4.40 6.90
CA LEU A 231 -9.03 -3.81 8.18
C LEU A 231 -9.28 -2.30 8.23
N ALA A 232 -8.82 -1.56 7.21
CA ALA A 232 -9.02 -0.12 7.16
C ALA A 232 -10.50 0.29 7.12
N HIS A 233 -11.34 -0.46 6.39
CA HIS A 233 -12.78 -0.20 6.35
C HIS A 233 -13.46 -0.40 7.71
N LEU A 234 -13.05 -1.43 8.45
CA LEU A 234 -13.59 -1.71 9.78
C LEU A 234 -13.16 -0.64 10.79
N SER A 235 -11.90 -0.23 10.77
CA SER A 235 -11.40 0.85 11.63
C SER A 235 -12.12 2.17 11.35
N ALA A 236 -12.39 2.50 10.09
CA ALA A 236 -13.16 3.69 9.72
C ALA A 236 -14.60 3.64 10.26
N THR A 237 -15.25 2.48 10.14
CA THR A 237 -16.64 2.29 10.62
C THR A 237 -16.72 2.37 12.14
N GLN A 238 -15.72 1.85 12.86
CA GLN A 238 -15.64 1.95 14.32
C GLN A 238 -15.45 3.40 14.77
N SER A 239 -14.55 4.14 14.12
CA SER A 239 -14.34 5.56 14.43
C SER A 239 -15.57 6.42 14.18
N GLU A 240 -16.38 6.11 13.16
CA GLU A 240 -17.65 6.79 12.90
C GLU A 240 -18.71 6.45 13.96
N ALA A 241 -18.75 5.20 14.44
CA ALA A 241 -19.68 4.79 15.48
C ALA A 241 -19.37 5.45 16.84
N GLU A 242 -18.09 5.55 17.21
CA GLU A 242 -17.64 6.24 18.43
C GLU A 242 -17.90 7.75 18.37
N ALA A 243 -17.78 8.37 17.19
CA ALA A 243 -18.06 9.80 17.00
C ALA A 243 -19.56 10.16 17.09
N VAL A 244 -20.46 9.16 17.08
CA VAL A 244 -21.92 9.34 17.14
C VAL A 244 -22.50 8.98 18.51
N GLU A 245 -21.66 8.64 19.50
CA GLU A 245 -22.13 8.70 20.90
C GLU A 245 -22.66 10.11 21.18
N PRO A 246 -23.90 10.22 21.70
CA PRO A 246 -24.51 11.52 21.90
C PRO A 246 -23.61 12.34 22.82
N GLU A 247 -23.21 13.53 22.37
CA GLU A 247 -22.80 14.58 23.30
C GLU A 247 -23.88 14.61 24.38
N LEU A 248 -23.51 14.24 25.61
CA LEU A 248 -24.34 14.44 26.81
C LEU A 248 -24.94 15.83 26.65
N SER A 249 -26.27 15.90 26.61
CA SER A 249 -26.94 17.17 26.36
C SER A 249 -26.42 18.18 27.39
N ASP A 250 -26.26 19.45 27.02
CA ASP A 250 -25.72 20.48 27.92
C ASP A 250 -26.37 20.46 29.32
N GLU A 251 -27.60 19.95 29.47
CA GLU A 251 -28.29 19.74 30.76
C GLU A 251 -27.70 18.62 31.65
N GLU A 252 -27.14 17.56 31.06
CA GLU A 252 -26.52 16.43 31.79
C GLU A 252 -25.08 16.75 32.24
N GLN A 253 -24.43 17.71 31.59
CA GLN A 253 -23.10 18.19 31.99
C GLN A 253 -23.10 19.02 33.28
N TRP A 254 -24.25 19.56 33.71
CA TRP A 254 -24.40 20.29 34.99
C TRP A 254 -24.66 19.40 36.21
N LEU A 255 -24.85 18.09 36.02
CA LEU A 255 -25.19 17.13 37.08
C LEU A 255 -24.02 16.22 37.51
N LEU A 256 -22.82 16.44 36.95
CA LEU A 256 -21.55 15.84 37.36
C LEU A 256 -20.63 16.90 37.98
#